data_AF-J9E5M2-F1
#
_entry.id   AF-J9E5M2-F1
#
_cell.length_a   1.000
_cell.length_b   1.000
_cell.length_c   1.000
_cell.angle_alpha   90.00
_cell.angle_beta   90.00
_cell.angle_gamma   90.00
#
_symmetry.space_group_name_H-M   'P 1'
#
loop_
_entity.id
_entity.type
_entity.pdbx_description
1 polymer ?
#
loop_
_entity_poly.entity_id
_entity_poly.type
_entity_poly.pdbx_seq_one_letter_code
_entity_poly.pdbx_strand_id
1 'polypeptide(L)'
;HVYAKGLYSSQECRSDESGRQVAGITLPFDSCNVARTRSLNPRGIFVTAVVVITFHPQFITKVDRTYRLQCFYMEADKTVSTQIEVSEMTSAFATQPIPLPICRYE
;
A
#
# COMPACT_ATOMS: atom_id res chain seq x y z
N HIS A 1 5.81 -13.99 -14.51
CA HIS A 1 4.50 -13.34 -14.59
C HIS A 1 3.95 -13.11 -13.20
N VAL A 2 3.40 -11.94 -12.92
CA VAL A 2 2.78 -11.61 -11.63
C VAL A 2 1.36 -11.14 -11.91
N TYR A 3 0.36 -11.66 -11.23
CA TYR A 3 -1.04 -11.29 -11.48
C TYR A 3 -1.92 -11.41 -10.25
N ALA A 4 -3.07 -10.72 -10.24
CA ALA A 4 -4.07 -10.86 -9.20
C ALA A 4 -4.80 -12.20 -9.31
N LYS A 5 -5.03 -12.87 -8.16
CA LYS A 5 -5.65 -14.20 -8.11
C LYS A 5 -6.98 -14.23 -8.88
N GLY A 6 -7.05 -15.13 -9.86
CA GLY A 6 -8.23 -15.35 -10.69
C GLY A 6 -8.38 -14.42 -11.89
N LEU A 7 -7.40 -13.52 -12.13
CA LEU A 7 -7.49 -12.47 -13.16
C LEU A 7 -6.28 -12.46 -14.11
N TYR A 8 -5.75 -13.64 -14.43
CA TYR A 8 -4.61 -13.75 -15.37
C TYR A 8 -4.95 -13.27 -16.80
N SER A 9 -6.21 -13.44 -17.22
CA SER A 9 -6.70 -13.01 -18.53
C SER A 9 -6.77 -11.50 -18.68
N SER A 10 -6.94 -10.78 -17.57
CA SER A 10 -7.03 -9.32 -17.53
C SER A 10 -5.63 -8.71 -17.59
N GLN A 11 -5.35 -7.96 -18.65
CA GLN A 11 -4.05 -7.35 -18.84
C GLN A 11 -3.80 -6.23 -17.80
N GLU A 12 -4.85 -5.54 -17.35
CA GLU A 12 -4.77 -4.55 -16.28
C GLU A 12 -4.41 -5.13 -14.91
N CYS A 13 -4.63 -6.43 -14.70
CA CYS A 13 -4.40 -7.13 -13.44
C CYS A 13 -3.15 -8.00 -13.45
N ARG A 14 -2.30 -7.87 -14.48
CA ARG A 14 -1.08 -8.67 -14.64
C ARG A 14 0.12 -7.82 -15.04
N SER A 15 1.28 -8.31 -14.67
CA SER A 15 2.58 -7.80 -15.05
C SER A 15 3.39 -8.94 -15.66
N ASP A 16 3.70 -8.77 -16.95
CA ASP A 16 4.48 -9.70 -17.75
C ASP A 16 5.95 -9.25 -17.90
N GLU A 17 6.41 -8.31 -17.06
CA GLU A 17 7.80 -7.87 -17.08
C GLU A 17 8.74 -9.07 -16.85
N SER A 18 9.56 -9.37 -17.85
CA SER A 18 10.56 -10.44 -17.85
C SER A 18 11.97 -9.83 -17.87
N GLY A 19 12.93 -10.46 -17.19
CA GLY A 19 14.34 -10.05 -17.20
C GLY A 19 14.78 -9.08 -16.09
N ARG A 20 13.88 -8.63 -15.22
CA ARG A 20 14.24 -7.90 -13.99
C ARG A 20 14.34 -8.86 -12.80
N GLN A 21 15.30 -8.63 -11.90
CA GLN A 21 15.41 -9.36 -10.63
C GLN A 21 14.19 -9.14 -9.72
N VAL A 22 13.50 -8.01 -9.87
CA VAL A 22 12.32 -7.63 -9.11
C VAL A 22 11.15 -7.50 -10.06
N ALA A 23 10.08 -8.25 -9.79
CA ALA A 23 8.82 -8.12 -10.50
C ALA A 23 7.89 -7.18 -9.74
N GLY A 24 7.42 -6.12 -10.41
CA GLY A 24 6.45 -5.16 -9.87
C GLY A 24 5.06 -5.38 -10.44
N ILE A 25 4.03 -5.10 -9.64
CA ILE A 25 2.64 -5.04 -10.10
C ILE A 25 1.93 -3.86 -9.44
N THR A 26 1.09 -3.17 -10.21
CA THR A 26 0.23 -2.09 -9.71
C THR A 26 -1.21 -2.52 -9.91
N LEU A 27 -1.98 -2.59 -8.81
CA LEU A 27 -3.37 -3.02 -8.83
C LEU A 27 -4.27 -1.86 -8.40
N PRO A 28 -5.33 -1.54 -9.16
CA PRO A 28 -6.34 -0.59 -8.73
C PRO A 28 -7.10 -1.12 -7.52
N PHE A 29 -7.55 -0.23 -6.61
CA PHE A 29 -8.31 -0.64 -5.42
C PHE A 29 -9.76 -1.03 -5.69
N ASP A 30 -10.29 -0.67 -6.85
CA ASP A 30 -11.67 -0.88 -7.27
C ASP A 30 -11.86 -2.08 -8.20
N SER A 31 -10.77 -2.69 -8.67
CA SER A 31 -10.79 -3.83 -9.60
C SER A 31 -9.79 -4.91 -9.18
N CYS A 32 -9.50 -5.85 -10.07
CA CYS A 32 -8.51 -6.90 -9.87
C CYS A 32 -8.67 -7.77 -8.60
N ASN A 33 -9.91 -8.06 -8.18
CA ASN A 33 -10.21 -8.84 -6.97
C ASN A 33 -9.55 -8.29 -5.69
N VAL A 34 -9.30 -6.97 -5.65
CA VAL A 34 -8.84 -6.30 -4.44
C VAL A 34 -10.02 -6.15 -3.49
N ALA A 35 -9.92 -6.75 -2.31
CA ALA A 35 -10.94 -6.68 -1.27
C ALA A 35 -10.70 -5.48 -0.35
N ARG A 36 -11.75 -4.72 -0.08
CA ARG A 36 -11.73 -3.56 0.83
C ARG A 36 -12.64 -3.80 2.00
N THR A 37 -12.08 -3.77 3.22
CA THR A 37 -12.83 -3.95 4.46
C THR A 37 -12.69 -2.71 5.32
N ARG A 38 -13.80 -2.05 5.64
CA ARG A 38 -13.80 -0.90 6.56
C ARG A 38 -13.55 -1.37 7.99
N SER A 39 -12.65 -0.69 8.69
CA SER A 39 -12.42 -0.84 10.12
C SER A 39 -12.99 0.37 10.84
N LEU A 40 -13.68 0.12 11.95
CA LEU A 40 -14.23 1.19 12.79
C LEU A 40 -13.28 1.58 13.93
N ASN A 41 -12.37 0.70 14.34
CA ASN A 41 -11.42 0.91 15.43
C ASN A 41 -10.11 0.12 15.18
N PRO A 42 -8.99 0.75 14.80
CA PRO A 42 -8.87 2.16 14.37
C PRO A 42 -9.68 2.42 13.10
N ARG A 43 -10.21 3.64 12.95
CA ARG A 43 -10.97 4.03 11.75
C ARG A 43 -10.06 3.99 10.52
N GLY A 44 -10.49 3.28 9.49
CA GLY A 44 -9.71 3.11 8.27
C GLY A 44 -10.24 2.01 7.36
N ILE A 45 -9.44 1.64 6.37
CA ILE A 45 -9.77 0.63 5.37
C ILE A 45 -8.60 -0.35 5.24
N PHE A 46 -8.90 -1.64 5.38
CA PHE A 46 -8.00 -2.72 5.00
C PHE A 46 -8.18 -3.04 3.53
N VAL A 47 -7.12 -2.88 2.74
CA VAL A 47 -7.04 -3.28 1.34
C VAL A 47 -6.28 -4.59 1.27
N THR A 48 -6.94 -5.66 0.83
CA THR A 48 -6.37 -7.00 0.71
C THR A 48 -6.30 -7.40 -0.75
N ALA A 49 -5.14 -7.82 -1.22
CA ALA A 49 -4.94 -8.36 -2.56
C ALA A 49 -4.24 -9.72 -2.47
N VAL A 50 -4.63 -10.66 -3.32
CA VAL A 50 -3.90 -11.93 -3.44
C VAL A 50 -3.20 -11.95 -4.79
N VAL A 51 -1.88 -12.05 -4.75
CA VAL A 51 -1.01 -11.99 -5.92
C VAL A 51 -0.40 -13.37 -6.14
N VAL A 52 -0.40 -13.82 -7.40
CA VAL A 52 0.20 -15.08 -7.84
C VAL A 52 1.41 -14.76 -8.71
N ILE A 53 2.55 -15.38 -8.39
CA ILE A 53 3.78 -15.31 -9.16
C ILE A 53 3.96 -16.66 -9.86
N THR A 54 3.94 -16.64 -11.19
CA THR A 54 4.15 -17.83 -12.01
C THR A 54 5.35 -17.68 -12.93
N PHE A 55 6.06 -18.79 -13.12
CA PHE A 55 7.23 -18.87 -14.00
C PHE A 55 6.89 -19.40 -15.40
N HIS A 56 5.68 -19.93 -15.58
CA HIS A 56 5.16 -20.34 -16.88
C HIS A 56 3.80 -19.65 -17.16
N PRO A 57 3.57 -19.12 -18.38
CA PRO A 57 2.35 -18.40 -18.71
C PRO A 57 1.12 -19.31 -18.86
N GLN A 58 1.31 -20.58 -19.24
CA GLN A 58 0.19 -21.50 -19.54
C GLN A 58 -0.17 -22.46 -18.41
N PHE A 59 0.71 -22.65 -17.44
CA PHE A 59 0.54 -23.70 -16.43
C PHE A 59 0.98 -23.20 -15.06
N ILE A 60 0.23 -23.60 -14.04
CA ILE A 60 0.65 -23.43 -12.65
C ILE A 60 1.64 -24.55 -12.32
N THR A 61 2.83 -24.18 -11.88
CA THR A 61 3.91 -25.10 -11.57
C THR A 61 4.14 -25.20 -10.06
N LYS A 62 4.89 -26.23 -9.63
CA LYS A 62 5.25 -26.42 -8.21
C LYS A 62 6.02 -25.24 -7.60
N VAL A 63 6.72 -24.47 -8.43
CA VAL A 63 7.54 -23.34 -7.97
C VAL A 63 6.74 -22.04 -7.85
N ASP A 64 5.50 -22.02 -8.33
CA ASP A 64 4.66 -20.83 -8.28
C ASP A 64 4.27 -20.49 -6.83
N ARG A 65 4.20 -19.20 -6.53
CA ARG A 65 3.95 -18.69 -5.18
C ARG A 65 2.74 -17.79 -5.18
N THR A 66 1.93 -17.90 -4.13
CA THR A 66 0.78 -17.01 -3.91
C THR A 66 0.97 -16.27 -2.60
N TYR A 67 0.82 -14.96 -2.64
CA TYR A 67 0.97 -14.08 -1.47
C TYR A 67 -0.34 -13.32 -1.23
N ARG A 68 -0.75 -13.26 0.03
CA ARG A 68 -1.84 -12.39 0.47
C ARG A 68 -1.23 -11.12 1.07
N LEU A 69 -1.41 -10.01 0.39
CA LEU A 69 -1.00 -8.68 0.83
C LEU A 69 -2.18 -8.00 1.52
N GLN A 70 -1.92 -7.35 2.65
CA GLN A 70 -2.92 -6.56 3.37
C GLN A 70 -2.30 -5.24 3.81
N CYS A 71 -2.85 -4.14 3.30
CA CYS A 71 -2.44 -2.79 3.64
C CYS A 71 -3.56 -2.12 4.44
N PHE A 72 -3.20 -1.43 5.53
CA PHE A 72 -4.16 -0.64 6.29
C PHE A 72 -4.00 0.85 5.97
N TYR A 73 -5.08 1.47 5.51
CA TYR A 73 -5.15 2.91 5.27
C TYR A 73 -5.98 3.54 6.38
N MET A 74 -5.32 4.27 7.28
CA MET A 74 -5.98 4.94 8.38
C MET A 74 -6.81 6.13 7.87
N GLU A 75 -8.03 6.26 8.36
CA GLU A 75 -8.84 7.46 8.15
C GLU A 75 -8.24 8.57 9.02
N ALA A 76 -7.64 9.58 8.39
CA ALA A 76 -7.09 10.71 9.14
C ALA A 76 -8.24 11.61 9.61
N ASP A 77 -8.52 11.61 10.92
CA ASP A 77 -9.33 12.65 11.55
C ASP A 77 -8.53 13.96 11.52
N LYS A 78 -8.61 14.69 10.40
CA LYS A 78 -8.18 16.08 10.35
C LYS A 78 -9.24 16.92 11.04
N THR A 79 -9.19 17.01 12.36
CA THR A 79 -9.84 18.13 13.05
C THR A 79 -9.08 19.39 12.65
N VAL A 80 -9.60 20.11 11.64
CA VAL A 80 -9.14 21.48 11.36
C VAL A 80 -9.60 22.33 12.53
N SER A 81 -8.76 22.39 13.56
CA SER A 81 -8.87 23.34 14.65
C SER A 81 -8.46 24.71 14.13
N THR A 82 -9.34 25.39 13.37
CA THR A 82 -9.22 26.83 13.17
C THR A 82 -9.58 27.50 14.50
N GLN A 83 -8.60 27.65 15.38
CA GLN A 83 -8.69 28.63 16.46
C GLN A 83 -8.52 29.99 15.78
N ILE A 84 -9.64 30.56 15.31
CA ILE A 84 -9.71 31.99 15.06
C ILE A 84 -9.82 32.62 16.46
N GLU A 85 -8.68 32.80 17.12
CA GLU A 85 -8.54 33.81 18.15
C GLU A 85 -7.79 34.99 17.55
N VAL A 86 -8.56 36.04 17.28
CA VAL A 86 -8.04 37.37 16.98
C VAL A 86 -7.47 37.94 18.28
N SER A 87 -6.15 37.96 18.41
CA SER A 87 -5.36 39.00 19.11
C SER A 87 -3.87 38.75 18.85
N GLU A 88 -3.21 39.72 18.22
CA GLU A 88 -1.77 39.73 17.98
C GLU A 88 -1.00 39.65 19.30
N MET A 89 -0.05 38.72 19.44
CA MET A 89 1.07 38.84 20.37
C MET A 89 2.23 37.91 19.97
N THR A 90 3.42 38.49 19.90
CA THR A 90 4.68 37.91 19.41
C THR A 90 5.17 36.72 20.25
N SER A 91 5.47 35.58 19.62
CA SER A 91 6.23 34.49 20.25
C SER A 91 7.47 34.15 19.41
N ALA A 92 8.62 34.07 20.08
CA ALA A 92 9.92 33.85 19.46
C ALA A 92 10.10 32.37 19.08
N PHE A 93 10.64 32.13 17.89
CA PHE A 93 10.96 30.78 17.41
C PHE A 93 12.18 30.22 18.15
N ALA A 94 11.98 29.13 18.89
CA ALA A 94 13.05 28.27 19.39
C ALA A 94 12.95 26.91 18.69
N THR A 95 13.70 26.71 17.62
CA THR A 95 13.84 25.41 16.96
C THR A 95 14.95 24.61 17.62
N GLN A 96 14.60 23.55 18.34
CA GLN A 96 15.55 22.54 18.78
C GLN A 96 15.49 21.34 17.82
N PRO A 97 16.56 21.04 17.05
CA PRO A 97 16.54 19.94 16.10
C PRO A 97 16.56 18.60 16.83
N ILE A 98 15.52 17.80 16.62
CA ILE A 98 15.46 16.40 17.10
C ILE A 98 16.15 15.53 16.03
N PRO A 99 17.24 14.80 16.34
CA PRO A 99 17.92 13.97 15.37
C PRO A 99 17.09 12.74 15.01
N LEU A 100 17.04 12.42 13.72
CA LEU A 100 16.37 11.23 13.18
C LEU A 100 17.12 9.95 13.57
N PRO A 101 16.42 8.84 13.83
CA PRO A 101 17.05 7.59 14.21
C PRO A 101 17.84 6.99 13.04
N ILE A 102 19.03 6.46 13.35
CA ILE A 102 19.94 5.85 12.38
C ILE A 102 19.53 4.39 12.19
N CYS A 103 19.09 4.03 10.99
CA CYS A 103 18.81 2.64 10.65
C CYS A 103 20.12 1.89 10.37
N ARG A 104 20.37 0.83 11.14
CA ARG A 104 21.39 -0.17 10.82
C ARG A 104 20.71 -1.39 10.24
N TYR A 105 21.17 -1.84 9.08
CA TYR A 105 20.92 -3.18 8.57
C TYR A 105 22.19 -3.99 8.87
N GLU A 106 22.02 -5.10 9.59
CA GLU A 106 23.02 -6.16 9.68
C GLU A 106 22.66 -7.23 8.64
#